data_AF-A0A6S7EIU5-F1
#
_entry.id   AF-A0A6S7EIU5-F1
#
_cell.length_a   1.000
_cell.length_b   1.000
_cell.length_c   1.000
_cell.angle_alpha   90.00
_cell.angle_beta   90.00
_cell.angle_gamma   90.00
#
_symmetry.space_group_name_H-M   'P 1'
#
loop_
_entity.id
_entity.type
_entity.pdbx_description
1 polymer ?
#
loop_
_entity_poly.entity_id
_entity_poly.type
_entity_poly.pdbx_seq_one_letter_code
_entity_poly.pdbx_strand_id
1 'polypeptide(L)' 'MSDFGKTPAYPQSVVFDQARDQVTASYAYGAEIGMNMQQHVWLTIFASHLADPNVTYEGAVRGTDAALPFALKRLEELA' A
#
# COMPACT_ATOMS: atom_id res chain seq x y z
N MET A 1 10.45 -25.05 7.85
CA MET A 1 10.15 -23.66 8.20
C MET A 1 11.18 -23.22 9.23
N SER A 2 11.89 -22.12 8.98
CA SER A 2 13.05 -21.69 9.80
C SER A 2 12.60 -21.11 11.14
N ASP A 3 13.16 -21.59 12.25
CA ASP A 3 12.90 -21.15 13.63
C ASP A 3 13.51 -19.77 13.97
N PHE A 4 13.93 -19.00 12.96
CA PHE A 4 14.60 -17.70 13.12
C PHE A 4 13.78 -16.68 13.92
N GLY A 5 12.44 -16.76 13.85
CA GLY A 5 11.52 -15.84 14.54
C GLY A 5 11.27 -16.13 16.03
N LYS A 6 11.84 -17.20 16.60
CA LYS A 6 11.64 -17.61 18.01
C LYS A 6 12.83 -17.27 18.92
N THR A 7 13.72 -16.39 18.47
CA THR A 7 14.88 -15.98 19.27
C THR A 7 14.46 -14.96 20.35
N PRO A 8 15.00 -15.07 21.58
CA PRO A 8 14.67 -14.18 22.69
C PRO A 8 15.02 -12.69 22.47
N ALA A 9 15.68 -12.36 21.35
CA ALA A 9 15.94 -10.99 20.92
C ALA A 9 14.68 -10.23 20.47
N TYR A 10 13.60 -10.95 20.15
CA TYR A 10 12.31 -10.37 19.75
C TYR A 10 11.19 -10.87 20.68
N PRO A 11 11.02 -10.27 21.87
CA PRO A 11 9.90 -10.60 22.74
C PRO A 11 8.59 -10.33 21.99
N GLN A 12 7.84 -11.39 21.70
CA GLN A 12 6.46 -11.28 21.25
C GLN A 12 5.70 -10.56 22.37
N SER A 13 5.20 -9.35 22.09
CA SER A 13 4.38 -8.61 23.02
C SER A 13 3.20 -9.48 23.45
N VAL A 14 3.23 -9.96 24.71
CA VAL A 14 2.13 -10.66 25.37
C VAL A 14 0.96 -9.74 25.70
N VAL A 15 1.09 -8.44 25.43
CA VAL A 15 0.01 -7.47 25.52
C VAL A 15 -0.88 -7.67 24.31
N PHE A 16 -2.06 -8.25 24.56
CA PHE A 16 -3.17 -8.20 23.64
C PHE A 16 -3.43 -6.74 23.27
N ASP A 17 -3.14 -6.40 22.03
CA ASP A 17 -3.38 -5.07 21.48
C ASP A 17 -4.70 -5.11 20.71
N GLN A 18 -5.75 -4.59 21.34
CA GLN A 18 -7.08 -4.50 20.74
C GLN A 18 -7.07 -3.69 19.42
N ALA A 19 -6.09 -2.80 19.22
CA ALA A 19 -5.94 -2.09 17.95
C ALA A 19 -5.44 -3.04 16.84
N ARG A 20 -4.55 -3.98 17.14
CA ARG A 20 -4.13 -5.01 16.16
C ARG A 20 -5.26 -5.97 15.84
N ASP A 21 -6.07 -6.32 16.84
CA ASP A 21 -7.22 -7.19 16.63
C ASP A 21 -8.35 -6.47 15.86
N GLN A 22 -8.54 -5.15 16.04
CA GLN A 22 -9.43 -4.36 15.18
C GLN A 22 -8.94 -4.27 13.73
N VAL A 23 -7.63 -4.14 13.50
CA VAL A 23 -7.03 -4.18 12.14
C VAL A 23 -7.21 -5.57 11.50
N THR A 24 -7.25 -6.64 12.32
CA THR A 24 -7.42 -8.01 11.83
C THR A 24 -8.90 -8.40 11.68
N ALA A 25 -9.79 -7.88 12.53
CA ALA A 25 -11.23 -8.14 12.49
C ALA A 25 -11.95 -7.36 11.38
N SER A 26 -11.42 -6.19 10.99
CA SER A 26 -11.89 -5.47 9.79
C SER A 26 -11.57 -6.22 8.49
N TYR A 27 -10.64 -7.19 8.53
CA TYR A 27 -10.38 -8.14 7.45
C TYR A 27 -11.43 -9.26 7.34
N ALA A 28 -12.21 -9.53 8.40
CA ALA A 28 -13.11 -10.69 8.48
C ALA A 28 -14.57 -10.43 8.06
N TYR A 29 -14.95 -9.17 7.85
CA TYR A 29 -16.35 -8.77 7.56
C TYR A 29 -16.53 -8.31 6.10
N GLY A 30 -16.33 -9.22 5.14
CA GLY A 30 -17.04 -9.21 3.84
C GLY A 30 -16.98 -7.97 2.94
N ALA A 31 -16.00 -7.09 3.11
CA ALA A 31 -15.77 -5.95 2.23
C ALA A 31 -14.31 -6.01 1.73
N GLU A 32 -14.08 -5.76 0.44
CA GLU A 32 -12.75 -5.40 -0.06
C GLU A 32 -12.38 -4.04 0.55
N ILE A 33 -12.05 -4.01 1.84
CA ILE A 33 -11.55 -2.83 2.54
C ILE A 33 -10.05 -2.79 2.27
N GLY A 34 -9.71 -2.42 1.04
CA GLY A 34 -8.34 -2.32 0.59
C GLY A 34 -8.28 -1.84 -0.84
N MET A 35 -7.41 -0.89 -1.13
CA MET A 35 -7.12 -0.54 -2.50
C MET A 35 -6.41 -1.70 -3.19
N ASN A 36 -6.82 -2.03 -4.41
CA ASN A 36 -6.07 -2.97 -5.24
C ASN A 36 -4.70 -2.36 -5.63
N MET A 37 -3.77 -3.20 -6.09
CA MET A 37 -2.41 -2.76 -6.43
C MET A 37 -2.39 -1.59 -7.43
N GLN A 38 -3.27 -1.63 -8.43
CA GLN A 38 -3.34 -0.56 -9.44
C GLN A 38 -3.81 0.77 -8.83
N GLN A 39 -4.83 0.73 -7.97
CA GLN A 39 -5.31 1.90 -7.23
C GLN A 39 -4.19 2.47 -6.34
N HIS A 40 -3.40 1.61 -5.69
CA HIS A 40 -2.30 2.03 -4.80
C HIS A 40 -1.18 2.72 -5.58
N VAL A 41 -0.75 2.13 -6.70
CA VAL A 41 0.27 2.70 -7.58
C VAL A 41 -0.25 4.01 -8.20
N TRP A 42 -1.50 4.05 -8.65
CA TRP A 42 -2.12 5.25 -9.21
C TRP A 42 -2.14 6.38 -8.20
N LEU A 43 -2.63 6.16 -6.96
CA LEU A 43 -2.64 7.22 -5.94
C LEU A 43 -1.23 7.72 -5.58
N THR A 44 -0.24 6.84 -5.57
CA THR A 44 1.15 7.23 -5.29
C THR A 44 1.70 8.18 -6.36
N ILE A 45 1.45 7.87 -7.63
CA ILE A 45 1.86 8.72 -8.76
C ILE A 45 1.02 10.00 -8.80
N PHE A 46 -0.26 9.93 -8.50
CA PHE A 46 -1.13 11.11 -8.46
C PHE A 46 -0.70 12.10 -7.38
N ALA A 47 -0.39 11.61 -6.17
CA ALA A 47 0.13 12.42 -5.09
C ALA A 47 1.47 13.09 -5.45
N SER A 48 2.34 12.41 -6.21
CA SER A 48 3.61 13.00 -6.65
C SER A 48 3.41 14.13 -7.66
N HIS A 49 2.43 14.04 -8.56
CA HIS A 49 2.08 15.14 -9.47
C HIS A 49 1.50 16.34 -8.73
N LEU A 50 0.65 16.11 -7.72
CA LEU A 50 0.06 17.17 -6.91
C LEU A 50 1.08 17.89 -6.01
N ALA A 51 2.28 17.35 -5.83
CA ALA A 51 3.35 18.03 -5.10
C ALA A 51 3.90 19.25 -5.87
N ASP A 52 3.68 19.34 -7.19
CA ASP A 52 4.01 20.54 -7.98
C ASP A 52 2.85 21.55 -7.90
N PRO A 53 3.07 22.76 -7.35
CA PRO A 53 2.02 23.77 -7.21
C PRO A 53 1.49 24.32 -8.54
N ASN A 54 2.16 24.06 -9.67
CA ASN A 54 1.74 24.52 -10.99
C ASN A 54 0.89 23.48 -11.74
N VAL A 55 0.76 22.26 -11.21
CA VAL A 55 -0.02 21.19 -11.85
C VAL A 55 -1.50 21.38 -11.53
N THR A 56 -2.35 21.36 -12.56
CA THR A 56 -3.80 21.30 -12.36
C THR A 56 -4.24 19.87 -12.02
N TYR A 57 -5.41 19.73 -11.40
CA TYR A 57 -6.00 18.42 -11.13
C TYR A 57 -6.09 17.55 -12.39
N GLU A 58 -6.56 18.11 -13.51
CA GLU A 58 -6.69 17.40 -14.78
C GLU A 58 -5.33 17.00 -15.36
N GLY A 59 -4.31 17.84 -15.16
CA GLY A 59 -2.92 17.54 -15.51
C GLY A 59 -2.37 16.38 -14.69
N ALA A 60 -2.62 16.36 -13.38
CA ALA A 60 -2.21 15.29 -12.49
C ALA A 60 -2.90 13.96 -12.85
N VAL A 61 -4.21 13.95 -13.09
CA VAL A 61 -4.95 12.75 -13.53
C VAL A 61 -4.35 12.21 -14.83
N ARG A 62 -4.19 13.05 -15.85
CA ARG A 62 -3.64 12.64 -17.15
C ARG A 62 -2.21 12.13 -17.04
N GLY A 63 -1.36 12.79 -16.26
CA GLY A 63 0.01 12.36 -16.00
C GLY A 63 0.06 11.01 -15.29
N THR A 64 -0.86 10.79 -14.36
CA THR A 64 -0.97 9.54 -13.61
C THR A 64 -1.44 8.39 -14.48
N ASP A 65 -2.49 8.61 -15.29
CA ASP A 65 -3.00 7.62 -16.24
C ASP A 65 -1.92 7.21 -17.26
N ALA A 66 -1.13 8.17 -17.74
CA ALA A 66 -0.03 7.91 -18.64
C ALA A 66 1.12 7.13 -17.99
N ALA A 67 1.41 7.40 -16.72
CA ALA A 67 2.52 6.77 -15.99
C ALA A 67 2.19 5.39 -15.41
N LEU A 68 0.93 5.12 -15.11
CA LEU A 68 0.46 3.86 -14.50
C LEU A 68 0.98 2.60 -15.19
N PRO A 69 0.83 2.39 -16.53
CA PRO A 69 1.26 1.16 -17.17
C PRO A 69 2.78 0.93 -17.08
N PHE A 70 3.58 1.99 -17.09
CA PHE A 70 5.03 1.89 -16.94
C PHE A 70 5.43 1.48 -15.53
N ALA A 71 4.76 2.06 -14.52
CA ALA A 71 5.00 1.72 -13.12
C ALA A 71 4.63 0.27 -12.82
N LEU A 72 3.46 -0.20 -13.30
CA LEU A 72 3.03 -1.59 -13.14
C LEU A 72 4.01 -2.56 -13.81
N LYS A 73 4.41 -2.30 -15.06
CA LYS A 73 5.41 -3.12 -15.77
C LYS A 73 6.72 -3.19 -14.99
N ARG A 74 7.18 -2.07 -14.42
CA ARG A 74 8.43 -2.04 -13.65
C ARG A 74 8.33 -2.84 -12.36
N LEU A 75 7.18 -2.82 -11.69
CA LEU A 75 6.94 -3.63 -10.49
C LEU A 75 6.94 -5.13 -10.81
N GLU A 76 6.40 -5.54 -11.95
CA GLU A 76 6.44 -6.93 -12.42
C GLU A 76 7.88 -7.41 -12.68
N GLU A 77 8.74 -6.56 -13.27
CA GLU A 77 10.16 -6.87 -13.50
C GLU A 77 11.00 -6.98 -12.21
N LEU A 78 10.51 -6.42 -11.10
CA LEU A 78 11.21 -6.40 -9.81
C LEU A 78 10.77 -7.52 -8.86
N ALA A 79 9.69 -8.24 -9.18
CA ALA A 79 9.16 -9.35 -8.41
C ALA A 79 9.83 -10.68 -8.78
#